data_AF-A0A7J9NKJ1-F1
#
_entry.id   AF-A0A7J9NKJ1-F1
#
_cell.length_a   1.000
_cell.length_b   1.000
_cell.length_c   1.000
_cell.angle_alpha   90.00
_cell.angle_beta   90.00
_cell.angle_gamma   90.00
#
_symmetry.space_group_name_H-M   'P 1'
#
loop_
_entity.id
_entity.type
_entity.pdbx_description
1 polymer ?
#
loop_
_entity_poly.entity_id
_entity_poly.type
_entity_poly.pdbx_seq_one_letter_code
_entity_poly.pdbx_strand_id
1 'polypeptide(L)'
;MKGTGNLITVDDKTIVNSMERVFKEELEDMERDLKLLYEKYDVNHSRLLADKVSAGVYMGEEILRDLEDMEYFEENIEKLRAYLRDLNMKKI
;
A
#
# COMPACT_ATOMS: atom_id res chain seq x y z
N MET A 1 -47.23 -8.64 -6.15
CA MET A 1 -46.27 -7.51 -6.10
C MET A 1 -45.46 -7.60 -4.82
N LYS A 2 -44.15 -7.37 -4.94
CA LYS A 2 -43.12 -7.19 -3.89
C LYS A 2 -42.86 -8.46 -3.06
N GLY A 3 -41.84 -9.25 -3.35
CA GLY A 3 -40.43 -8.85 -3.40
C GLY A 3 -39.81 -9.14 -2.04
N THR A 4 -39.70 -10.43 -1.67
CA THR A 4 -38.90 -10.84 -0.52
C THR A 4 -37.44 -10.67 -0.91
N GLY A 5 -36.91 -9.48 -0.68
CA GLY A 5 -35.46 -9.27 -0.73
C GLY A 5 -34.84 -10.27 0.25
N ASN A 6 -34.08 -11.22 -0.25
CA ASN A 6 -33.26 -12.10 0.58
C ASN A 6 -32.32 -11.21 1.39
N LEU A 7 -32.62 -11.03 2.68
CA LEU A 7 -31.70 -10.40 3.62
C LEU A 7 -30.55 -11.40 3.80
N ILE A 8 -29.45 -11.19 3.08
CA ILE A 8 -28.23 -11.96 3.28
C ILE A 8 -27.65 -11.48 4.61
N THR A 9 -27.73 -12.31 5.65
CA THR A 9 -27.02 -12.03 6.90
C THR A 9 -25.53 -12.30 6.64
N VAL A 10 -24.77 -11.24 6.43
CA VAL A 10 -23.30 -11.32 6.34
C VAL A 10 -22.78 -11.41 7.78
N ASP A 11 -22.07 -12.49 8.09
CA ASP A 11 -21.42 -12.62 9.38
C ASP A 11 -20.14 -11.75 9.44
N ASP A 12 -19.79 -11.29 10.64
CA ASP A 12 -18.62 -10.41 10.85
C ASP A 12 -17.31 -11.05 10.35
N LYS A 13 -17.20 -12.39 10.37
CA LYS A 13 -16.01 -13.11 9.90
C LYS A 13 -15.88 -13.03 8.37
N THR A 14 -16.98 -13.05 7.62
CA THR A 14 -17.03 -12.81 6.18
C THR A 14 -16.59 -11.39 5.84
N ILE A 15 -16.98 -10.39 6.63
CA ILE A 15 -16.54 -8.99 6.48
C ILE A 15 -15.03 -8.89 6.71
N VAL A 16 -14.54 -9.42 7.84
CA VAL A 16 -13.11 -9.36 8.19
C VAL A 16 -12.23 -10.06 7.14
N ASN A 17 -12.65 -11.24 6.64
CA ASN A 17 -11.89 -11.95 5.59
C ASN A 17 -11.87 -11.16 4.27
N SER A 18 -12.97 -10.49 3.93
CA SER A 18 -13.02 -9.65 2.72
C SER A 18 -12.09 -8.45 2.83
N MET A 19 -12.07 -7.77 4.00
CA MET A 19 -11.17 -6.65 4.28
C MET A 19 -9.70 -7.09 4.25
N GLU A 20 -9.37 -8.23 4.86
CA GLU A 20 -8.01 -8.75 4.84
C GLU A 20 -7.53 -9.03 3.41
N ARG A 21 -8.40 -9.59 2.55
CA ARG A 21 -8.05 -9.82 1.15
C ARG A 21 -7.76 -8.51 0.42
N VAL A 22 -8.65 -7.51 0.54
CA VAL A 22 -8.47 -6.21 -0.10
C VAL A 22 -7.17 -5.53 0.37
N PHE A 23 -6.86 -5.59 1.66
CA PHE A 23 -5.61 -5.01 2.18
C PHE A 23 -4.36 -5.75 1.72
N LYS A 24 -4.43 -7.07 1.49
CA LYS A 24 -3.31 -7.83 0.92
C LYS A 24 -3.10 -7.51 -0.55
N GLU A 25 -4.16 -7.44 -1.33
CA GLU A 25 -4.11 -7.07 -2.75
C GLU A 25 -3.50 -5.66 -2.91
N GLU A 26 -3.98 -4.69 -2.12
CA GLU A 26 -3.43 -3.32 -2.11
C GLU A 26 -1.95 -3.29 -1.69
N LEU A 27 -1.58 -4.07 -0.66
CA LEU A 27 -0.20 -4.16 -0.19
C LEU A 27 0.72 -4.72 -1.29
N GLU A 28 0.31 -5.77 -1.99
CA GLU A 28 1.07 -6.38 -3.09
C GLU A 28 1.24 -5.42 -4.27
N ASP A 29 0.21 -4.62 -4.56
CA ASP A 29 0.23 -3.61 -5.61
C ASP A 29 1.19 -2.47 -5.26
N MET A 30 1.10 -1.90 -4.05
CA MET A 30 2.02 -0.87 -3.57
C MET A 30 3.48 -1.36 -3.52
N GLU A 31 3.73 -2.57 -3.02
CA GLU A 31 5.08 -3.14 -2.94
C GLU A 31 5.71 -3.31 -4.33
N ARG A 32 4.90 -3.66 -5.33
CA ARG A 32 5.35 -3.76 -6.72
C ARG A 32 5.68 -2.39 -7.31
N ASP A 33 4.82 -1.40 -7.12
CA ASP A 33 5.03 -0.06 -7.66
C ASP A 33 6.24 0.62 -7.00
N LEU A 34 6.39 0.50 -5.69
CA LEU A 34 7.57 0.97 -4.96
C LEU A 34 8.85 0.31 -5.47
N LYS A 35 8.82 -1.00 -5.76
CA LYS A 35 9.97 -1.72 -6.33
C LYS A 35 10.35 -1.18 -7.72
N LEU A 36 9.38 -0.88 -8.56
CA LEU A 36 9.65 -0.29 -9.88
C LEU A 36 10.31 1.09 -9.76
N LEU A 37 9.86 1.91 -8.80
CA LEU A 37 10.47 3.21 -8.51
C LEU A 37 11.90 3.05 -8.00
N TYR A 38 12.16 2.10 -7.11
CA TYR A 38 13.51 1.78 -6.64
C TYR A 38 14.45 1.38 -7.76
N GLU A 39 13.99 0.50 -8.66
CA GLU A 39 14.77 0.07 -9.84
C GLU A 39 15.02 1.23 -10.82
N LYS A 40 14.01 2.09 -11.04
CA LYS A 40 14.10 3.26 -11.94
C LYS A 40 15.26 4.20 -11.57
N TYR A 41 15.53 4.37 -10.27
CA TYR A 41 16.53 5.33 -9.78
C TYR A 41 17.75 4.70 -9.10
N ASP A 42 17.85 3.36 -9.15
CA ASP A 42 18.92 2.60 -8.50
C ASP A 42 19.08 2.98 -7.01
N VAL A 43 17.98 2.89 -6.27
CA VAL A 43 17.87 3.16 -4.83
C VAL A 43 17.04 2.07 -4.14
N ASN A 44 17.02 2.05 -2.81
CA ASN A 44 16.24 1.09 -2.02
C ASN A 44 15.41 1.72 -0.90
N HIS A 45 15.42 3.06 -0.80
CA HIS A 45 14.46 3.85 -0.02
C HIS A 45 14.38 5.28 -0.59
N SER A 46 13.26 5.95 -0.37
CA SER A 46 12.96 7.34 -0.75
C SER A 46 14.07 8.32 -0.37
N ARG A 47 14.60 8.22 0.86
CA ARG A 47 15.64 9.13 1.36
C ARG A 47 16.95 9.10 0.54
N LEU A 48 17.26 7.99 -0.14
CA LEU A 48 18.46 7.86 -0.98
C LEU A 48 18.22 8.61 -2.28
N LEU A 49 16.98 8.57 -2.78
CA LEU A 49 16.57 9.38 -3.92
C LEU A 49 16.61 10.86 -3.57
N ALA A 50 16.10 11.25 -2.39
CA ALA A 50 16.17 12.62 -1.90
C ALA A 50 17.62 13.13 -1.77
N ASP A 51 18.54 12.29 -1.28
CA ASP A 51 19.97 12.60 -1.23
C ASP A 51 20.55 12.80 -2.63
N LYS A 52 20.21 11.94 -3.60
CA LYS A 52 20.63 12.06 -5.01
C LYS A 52 20.07 13.32 -5.68
N VAL A 53 18.82 13.68 -5.42
CA VAL A 53 18.20 14.93 -5.91
C VAL A 53 18.90 16.15 -5.33
N SER A 54 19.15 16.15 -4.03
CA SER A 54 19.87 17.24 -3.35
C SER A 54 21.31 17.40 -3.85
N ALA A 55 21.95 16.30 -4.23
CA ALA A 55 23.28 16.30 -4.86
C ALA A 55 23.26 16.68 -6.35
N GLY A 56 22.08 16.90 -6.95
CA GLY A 56 21.94 17.24 -8.36
C GLY A 56 22.17 16.08 -9.33
N VAL A 57 22.16 14.83 -8.84
CA VAL A 57 22.30 13.61 -9.67
C VAL A 57 21.06 13.39 -10.53
N TYR A 58 19.88 13.63 -9.94
CA TYR A 58 18.59 13.64 -10.62
C TYR A 58 17.94 15.01 -10.48
N MET A 59 17.30 15.48 -11.56
CA MET A 59 16.64 16.78 -11.60
C MET A 59 15.37 16.69 -12.45
N GLY A 60 14.38 17.52 -12.13
CA GLY A 60 13.12 17.63 -12.87
C GLY A 60 11.90 17.53 -11.96
N GLU A 61 10.71 17.76 -12.51
CA GLU A 61 9.47 17.63 -11.74
C GLU A 61 9.01 16.18 -11.58
N GLU A 62 9.35 15.32 -12.54
CA GLU A 62 9.00 13.89 -12.50
C GLU A 62 9.66 13.21 -11.30
N ILE A 63 10.95 13.45 -11.07
CA ILE A 63 11.68 12.87 -9.93
C ILE A 63 11.08 13.30 -8.57
N LEU A 64 10.52 14.51 -8.49
CA LEU A 64 9.90 14.98 -7.25
C LEU A 64 8.57 14.28 -7.00
N ARG A 65 7.75 14.07 -8.05
CA ARG A 65 6.52 13.27 -7.95
C ARG A 65 6.82 11.83 -7.58
N ASP A 66 7.80 11.23 -8.24
CA ASP A 66 8.21 9.85 -7.95
C ASP A 66 8.77 9.71 -6.52
N LEU A 67 9.45 10.74 -6.00
CA LEU A 67 9.89 10.78 -4.59
C LEU A 67 8.70 10.86 -3.63
N GLU A 68 7.72 11.72 -3.91
CA GLU A 68 6.47 11.81 -3.13
C GLU A 68 5.72 10.47 -3.14
N ASP A 69 5.65 9.79 -4.29
CA ASP A 69 5.02 8.48 -4.43
C ASP A 69 5.80 7.40 -3.64
N MET A 70 7.14 7.41 -3.67
CA MET A 70 7.95 6.50 -2.84
C MET A 70 7.67 6.67 -1.35
N GLU A 71 7.67 7.91 -0.86
CA GLU A 71 7.40 8.22 0.56
C GLU A 71 5.99 7.76 0.96
N TYR A 72 5.00 8.01 0.08
CA TYR A 72 3.64 7.54 0.29
C TYR A 72 3.57 6.01 0.37
N PHE A 73 4.20 5.29 -0.55
CA PHE A 73 4.16 3.82 -0.54
C PHE A 73 4.86 3.24 0.68
N GLU A 74 6.05 3.72 1.03
CA GLU A 74 6.78 3.27 2.22
C GLU A 74 5.94 3.39 3.49
N GLU A 75 5.30 4.54 3.71
CA GLU A 75 4.48 4.78 4.89
C GLU A 75 3.21 3.91 4.89
N ASN A 76 2.53 3.79 3.74
CA ASN A 76 1.26 3.04 3.67
C ASN A 76 1.47 1.53 3.72
N ILE A 77 2.56 1.01 3.16
CA ILE A 77 2.97 -0.38 3.31
C ILE A 77 3.18 -0.72 4.80
N GLU A 78 3.83 0.16 5.57
CA GLU A 78 4.02 -0.06 7.01
C GLU A 78 2.68 -0.07 7.75
N LYS A 79 1.79 0.88 7.45
CA LYS A 79 0.43 0.96 8.05
C LYS A 79 -0.39 -0.29 7.72
N LEU A 80 -0.43 -0.72 6.46
CA LEU A 80 -1.18 -1.90 6.02
C LEU A 80 -0.65 -3.17 6.69
N ARG A 81 0.67 -3.33 6.78
CA ARG A 81 1.30 -4.44 7.52
C ARG A 81 0.92 -4.42 9.00
N ALA A 82 0.87 -3.25 9.62
CA ALA A 82 0.41 -3.11 11.00
C ALA A 82 -1.06 -3.54 11.16
N TYR A 83 -1.96 -3.07 10.29
CA TYR A 83 -3.36 -3.47 10.32
C TYR A 83 -3.56 -4.97 10.12
N LEU A 84 -2.84 -5.59 9.17
CA LEU A 84 -2.91 -7.03 8.95
C LEU A 84 -2.42 -7.84 10.16
N ARG A 85 -1.39 -7.35 10.88
CA ARG A 85 -0.95 -7.96 12.15
C ARG A 85 -2.04 -7.87 13.22
N ASP A 86 -2.65 -6.70 13.38
CA ASP A 86 -3.73 -6.51 14.36
C ASP A 86 -4.96 -7.37 14.05
N LEU A 87 -5.32 -7.49 12.77
CA LEU A 87 -6.41 -8.37 12.32
C LEU A 87 -6.09 -9.83 12.64
N ASN A 88 -4.86 -10.29 12.39
CA ASN A 88 -4.46 -11.66 12.73
C ASN A 88 -4.50 -11.91 14.25
N MET A 89 -4.08 -10.94 15.08
CA MET A 89 -4.16 -11.08 16.54
C MET A 89 -5.60 -11.18 17.05
N LYS A 90 -6.56 -10.48 16.43
CA LYS A 90 -7.99 -10.55 16.78
C LYS A 90 -8.69 -11.84 16.35
N LYS A 91 -8.05 -12.66 15.52
CA LYS A 91 -8.57 -13.97 15.09
C LYS A 91 -8.16 -15.12 16.03
N ILE A 92 -7.20 -14.88 16.94
CA ILE A 92 -6.74 -15.82 17.98
C ILE A 92 -7.64 -15.65 19.21
#